data_AF-A0A7S2D1Y2-F1
#
_entry.id   AF-A0A7S2D1Y2-F1
#
_cell.length_a   1.000
_cell.length_b   1.000
_cell.length_c   1.000
_cell.angle_alpha   90.00
_cell.angle_beta   90.00
_cell.angle_gamma   90.00
#
_symmetry.space_group_name_H-M   'P 1'
#
loop_
_entity.id
_entity.type
_entity.pdbx_description
1 polymer ?
#
loop_
_entity_poly.entity_id
_entity_poly.type
_entity_poly.pdbx_seq_one_letter_code
_entity_poly.pdbx_strand_id
1 'polypeptide(L)'
;IAGGYLPKATRGTSTAALLHAVDVYATLLALGGVDPLSTGSDLDGVNAWPAIVASGVNANVAVRTEVAVGLLLNDPLAADIYQGEGGGNASSLIRDEGGCRWKVISGHYGLYDGYWGLGSAYHPYEGNLVAQSADQYPSCTAEHENVTLRLYELFSDPSERCNLAHAEPERLADMLRRLTAYEAIYRPPQENSLGAQEWSRYPASLPKANNGVWAPWLNFSWPTEPCLTGVTTAVMHCSQVFTQPCAHC
;
A
#
# COMPACT_ATOMS: atom_id res chain seq x y z
N ILE A 1 -7.61 23.41 9.59
CA ILE A 1 -7.27 22.71 10.85
C ILE A 1 -5.77 22.84 11.05
N ALA A 2 -5.31 23.71 11.94
CA ALA A 2 -3.89 24.05 12.07
C ALA A 2 -3.24 23.33 13.28
N GLY A 3 -2.49 22.27 13.01
CA GLY A 3 -1.16 21.97 13.61
C GLY A 3 -0.93 22.01 15.13
N GLY A 4 -1.95 21.88 15.98
CA GLY A 4 -1.80 22.04 17.44
C GLY A 4 -1.24 20.83 18.20
N TYR A 5 -1.46 19.61 17.70
CA TYR A 5 -1.17 18.37 18.44
C TYR A 5 0.28 17.90 18.34
N LEU A 6 1.05 18.40 17.38
CA LEU A 6 2.47 18.05 17.27
C LEU A 6 3.28 18.88 18.30
N PRO A 7 4.02 18.25 19.23
CA PRO A 7 4.84 18.98 20.20
C PRO A 7 5.83 19.92 19.50
N LYS A 8 6.09 21.10 20.09
CA LYS A 8 7.00 22.10 19.49
C LYS A 8 8.39 21.51 19.19
N ALA A 9 8.89 20.62 20.05
CA ALA A 9 10.19 19.96 19.90
C ALA A 9 10.28 18.99 18.70
N THR A 10 9.14 18.54 18.17
CA THR A 10 9.06 17.59 17.05
C THR A 10 8.83 18.30 15.71
N ARG A 11 8.52 19.60 15.72
CA ARG A 11 8.22 20.34 14.48
C ARG A 11 9.49 20.57 13.70
N GLY A 12 9.47 20.22 12.41
CA GLY A 12 10.64 20.37 11.53
C GLY A 12 11.74 19.33 11.77
N THR A 13 11.48 18.27 12.54
CA THR A 13 12.40 17.14 12.70
C THR A 13 12.05 16.01 11.74
N SER A 14 12.98 15.09 11.54
CA SER A 14 12.80 13.83 10.81
C SER A 14 12.91 12.63 11.76
N THR A 15 12.30 11.51 11.39
CA THR A 15 12.46 10.21 12.05
C THR A 15 12.90 9.16 11.03
N ALA A 16 13.75 8.23 11.47
CA ALA A 16 14.17 7.07 10.68
C ALA A 16 13.39 5.80 11.05
N ALA A 17 12.42 5.89 11.98
CA ALA A 17 11.60 4.76 12.39
C ALA A 17 10.90 4.11 11.18
N LEU A 18 10.77 2.77 11.21
CA LEU A 18 10.04 2.03 10.20
C LEU A 18 8.53 2.28 10.37
N LEU A 19 7.93 2.98 9.42
CA LEU A 19 6.50 3.29 9.38
C LEU A 19 5.88 2.75 8.09
N HIS A 20 4.58 2.44 8.12
CA HIS A 20 3.82 1.99 6.96
C HIS A 20 2.49 2.74 6.82
N ALA A 21 1.92 2.78 5.61
CA ALA A 21 0.66 3.49 5.35
C ALA A 21 -0.50 2.98 6.22
N VAL A 22 -0.50 1.68 6.55
CA VAL A 22 -1.53 1.05 7.40
C VAL A 22 -1.47 1.50 8.86
N ASP A 23 -0.36 2.10 9.31
CA ASP A 23 -0.22 2.61 10.68
C ASP A 23 -1.08 3.86 10.93
N VAL A 24 -1.47 4.58 9.87
CA VAL A 24 -2.28 5.79 9.98
C VAL A 24 -3.58 5.52 10.72
N TYR A 25 -4.27 4.43 10.39
CA TYR A 25 -5.56 4.10 11.00
C TYR A 25 -5.43 3.79 12.50
N ALA A 26 -4.52 2.88 12.87
CA ALA A 26 -4.27 2.53 14.27
C ALA A 26 -3.79 3.73 15.10
N THR A 27 -2.98 4.62 14.51
CA THR A 27 -2.53 5.85 15.15
C THR A 27 -3.69 6.83 15.41
N LEU A 28 -4.60 6.99 14.45
CA LEU A 28 -5.78 7.85 14.63
C LEU A 28 -6.73 7.32 15.69
N LEU A 29 -6.95 6.00 15.76
CA LEU A 29 -7.72 5.37 16.84
C LEU A 29 -7.12 5.69 18.21
N ALA A 30 -5.81 5.48 18.37
CA ALA A 30 -5.11 5.75 19.62
C ALA A 30 -5.20 7.23 20.02
N LEU A 31 -5.05 8.15 19.07
CA LEU A 31 -5.23 9.59 19.31
C LEU A 31 -6.68 9.95 19.69
N GLY A 32 -7.66 9.19 19.21
CA GLY A 32 -9.06 9.28 19.60
C GLY A 32 -9.37 8.64 20.96
N GLY A 33 -8.38 8.09 21.66
CA GLY A 33 -8.56 7.40 22.94
C GLY A 33 -9.10 5.97 22.81
N VAL A 34 -9.12 5.41 21.60
CA VAL A 34 -9.50 4.02 21.34
C VAL A 34 -8.24 3.17 21.31
N ASP A 35 -8.19 2.12 22.13
CA ASP A 35 -7.12 1.12 22.01
C ASP A 35 -7.37 0.29 20.74
N PRO A 36 -6.47 0.35 19.73
CA PRO A 36 -6.63 -0.41 18.49
C PRO A 36 -6.76 -1.92 18.76
N LEU A 37 -6.11 -2.44 19.81
CA LEU A 37 -6.14 -3.85 20.17
C LEU A 37 -7.46 -4.26 20.86
N SER A 38 -8.15 -3.32 21.51
CA SER A 38 -9.43 -3.58 22.19
C SER A 38 -10.61 -3.73 21.21
N THR A 39 -10.41 -3.37 19.94
CA THR A 39 -11.47 -3.44 18.91
C THR A 39 -11.77 -4.86 18.45
N GLY A 40 -10.98 -5.86 18.87
CA GLY A 40 -11.12 -7.25 18.45
C GLY A 40 -10.79 -7.48 16.98
N SER A 41 -10.19 -6.50 16.30
CA SER A 41 -9.74 -6.60 14.91
C SER A 41 -8.23 -6.81 14.85
N ASP A 42 -7.81 -7.78 14.03
CA ASP A 42 -6.40 -8.02 13.70
C ASP A 42 -5.95 -6.91 12.74
N LEU A 43 -5.56 -5.75 13.29
CA LEU A 43 -5.02 -4.64 12.52
C LEU A 43 -3.54 -4.89 12.22
N ASP A 44 -3.16 -4.81 10.94
CA ASP A 44 -1.76 -4.86 10.52
C ASP A 44 -0.98 -3.59 10.94
N GLY A 45 -1.70 -2.49 11.18
CA GLY A 45 -1.15 -1.19 11.59
C GLY A 45 -0.88 -1.09 13.08
N VAL A 46 0.16 -0.36 13.45
CA VAL A 46 0.50 -0.05 14.85
C VAL A 46 0.26 1.42 15.16
N ASN A 47 0.12 1.75 16.44
CA ASN A 47 0.14 3.15 16.88
C ASN A 47 1.55 3.72 16.71
N ALA A 48 1.75 4.51 15.65
CA ALA A 48 3.01 5.15 15.33
C ALA A 48 3.25 6.47 16.08
N TRP A 49 2.28 6.96 16.85
CA TRP A 49 2.41 8.24 17.56
C TRP A 49 3.66 8.34 18.43
N PRO A 50 4.06 7.30 19.22
CA PRO A 50 5.30 7.35 19.98
C PRO A 50 6.54 7.59 19.11
N ALA A 51 6.63 6.94 17.95
CA ALA A 51 7.74 7.13 17.01
C ALA A 51 7.71 8.52 16.34
N ILE A 52 6.52 9.08 16.11
CA ILE A 52 6.33 10.41 15.53
C ILE A 52 6.75 11.50 16.51
N VAL A 53 6.34 11.43 17.78
CA VAL A 53 6.59 12.49 18.77
C VAL A 53 7.91 12.34 19.53
N ALA A 54 8.57 11.19 19.43
CA ALA A 54 9.89 11.02 20.00
C ALA A 54 10.84 12.04 19.34
N SER A 55 11.32 12.99 20.14
CA SER A 55 12.19 14.08 19.69
C SER A 55 13.66 13.70 19.85
N GLY A 56 14.48 14.14 18.90
CA GLY A 56 15.93 13.90 18.87
C GLY A 56 16.38 13.09 17.66
N VAL A 57 17.54 13.45 17.10
CA VAL A 57 18.13 12.90 15.84
C VAL A 57 18.32 11.37 15.86
N ASN A 58 18.17 10.72 17.01
CA ASN A 58 18.39 9.28 17.21
C ASN A 58 17.22 8.58 17.92
N ALA A 59 16.02 9.18 17.95
CA ALA A 59 14.86 8.54 18.56
C ALA A 59 14.30 7.44 17.63
N ASN A 60 15.06 6.36 17.42
CA ASN A 60 14.57 5.16 16.78
C ASN A 60 13.69 4.40 17.78
N VAL A 61 12.53 4.97 18.10
CA VAL A 61 11.50 4.27 18.88
C VAL A 61 10.84 3.30 17.90
N ALA A 62 11.35 2.07 17.88
CA ALA A 62 10.79 1.00 17.08
C ALA A 62 9.41 0.62 17.61
N VAL A 63 8.37 1.19 17.00
CA VAL A 63 6.96 0.76 17.17
C VAL A 63 6.62 -0.41 16.25
N ARG A 64 7.45 -0.62 15.24
CA ARG A 64 7.39 -1.67 14.21
C ARG A 64 8.81 -2.08 13.87
N THR A 65 9.03 -3.37 13.71
CA THR A 65 10.31 -3.93 13.27
C THR A 65 10.24 -4.57 11.91
N GLU A 66 9.05 -4.74 11.32
CA GLU A 66 8.87 -5.47 10.07
C GLU A 66 7.65 -4.97 9.28
N VAL A 67 7.74 -4.98 7.95
CA VAL A 67 6.65 -4.65 7.03
C VAL A 67 6.75 -5.46 5.75
N ALA A 68 5.68 -6.18 5.41
CA ALA A 68 5.48 -6.70 4.07
C ALA A 68 5.01 -5.54 3.17
N VAL A 69 5.77 -5.23 2.13
CA VAL A 69 5.48 -4.07 1.25
C VAL A 69 4.55 -4.47 0.10
N GLY A 70 4.68 -5.71 -0.38
CA GLY A 70 3.81 -6.29 -1.38
C GLY A 70 3.96 -7.80 -1.40
N LEU A 71 2.85 -8.51 -1.58
CA LEU A 71 2.79 -9.96 -1.71
C LEU A 71 2.07 -10.27 -3.01
N LEU A 72 2.82 -10.78 -3.99
CA LEU A 72 2.30 -11.16 -5.30
C LEU A 72 2.52 -12.66 -5.46
N LEU A 73 1.66 -13.43 -4.80
CA LEU A 73 1.69 -14.89 -4.84
C LEU A 73 0.99 -15.41 -6.08
N ASN A 74 1.76 -15.88 -7.08
CA ASN A 74 1.30 -16.66 -8.24
C ASN A 74 -0.13 -16.30 -8.67
N ASP A 75 -0.40 -15.02 -8.85
CA ASP A 75 -1.74 -14.57 -9.19
C ASP A 75 -1.98 -15.03 -10.64
N PRO A 76 -2.92 -15.95 -10.90
CA PRO A 76 -3.22 -16.36 -12.26
C PRO A 76 -3.66 -15.17 -13.12
N LEU A 77 -4.18 -14.08 -12.53
CA LEU A 77 -4.39 -12.82 -13.23
C LEU A 77 -3.09 -12.10 -13.55
N ALA A 78 -2.08 -12.14 -12.68
CA ALA A 78 -0.76 -11.62 -13.01
C ALA A 78 -0.03 -12.50 -14.04
N ALA A 79 -0.33 -13.81 -14.10
CA ALA A 79 0.12 -14.66 -15.19
C ALA A 79 -0.61 -14.31 -16.50
N ASP A 80 -1.94 -14.14 -16.48
CA ASP A 80 -2.77 -13.95 -17.67
C ASP A 80 -2.78 -12.52 -18.24
N ILE A 81 -2.74 -11.48 -17.39
CA ILE A 81 -2.61 -10.08 -17.82
C ILE A 81 -1.26 -9.85 -18.52
N TYR A 82 -0.25 -10.67 -18.20
CA TYR A 82 1.13 -10.41 -18.60
C TYR A 82 1.78 -11.53 -19.42
N GLN A 83 1.02 -12.42 -20.07
CA GLN A 83 1.54 -13.46 -20.98
C GLN A 83 2.30 -12.92 -22.23
N GLY A 84 2.54 -11.61 -22.34
CA GLY A 84 3.39 -11.01 -23.36
C GLY A 84 4.23 -9.81 -22.94
N GLU A 85 3.99 -9.20 -21.76
CA GLU A 85 4.56 -7.88 -21.43
C GLU A 85 4.97 -7.76 -19.95
N GLY A 86 5.94 -8.56 -19.49
CA GLY A 86 6.77 -8.12 -18.36
C GLY A 86 6.07 -7.87 -17.01
N GLY A 87 5.04 -8.62 -16.67
CA GLY A 87 4.42 -8.55 -15.34
C GLY A 87 5.33 -9.12 -14.27
N GLY A 88 5.57 -8.34 -13.22
CA GLY A 88 6.33 -8.80 -12.07
C GLY A 88 5.46 -9.61 -11.11
N ASN A 89 5.89 -10.82 -10.75
CA ASN A 89 5.41 -11.58 -9.61
C ASN A 89 6.48 -11.52 -8.53
N ALA A 90 6.44 -10.51 -7.68
CA ALA A 90 7.40 -10.36 -6.60
C ALA A 90 6.77 -10.00 -5.26
N SER A 91 7.24 -10.68 -4.23
CA SER A 91 6.93 -10.46 -2.83
C SER A 91 8.11 -9.77 -2.15
N SER A 92 7.83 -8.88 -1.19
CA SER A 92 8.86 -8.04 -0.57
C SER A 92 8.61 -7.74 0.90
N LEU A 93 9.68 -7.70 1.68
CA LEU A 93 9.65 -7.50 3.13
C LEU A 93 10.82 -6.61 3.54
N ILE A 94 10.55 -5.62 4.41
CA ILE A 94 11.55 -4.79 5.08
C ILE A 94 11.52 -5.13 6.57
N ARG A 95 12.70 -5.24 7.19
CA ARG A 95 12.86 -5.52 8.61
C ARG A 95 13.99 -4.71 9.25
N ASP A 96 13.70 -4.09 10.38
CA ASP A 96 14.67 -3.45 11.26
C ASP A 96 15.22 -4.44 12.27
N GLU A 97 16.55 -4.56 12.33
CA GLU A 97 17.24 -5.41 13.29
C GLU A 97 18.57 -4.79 13.72
N GLY A 98 18.72 -4.51 15.01
CA GLY A 98 20.02 -4.18 15.60
C GLY A 98 20.69 -2.93 15.01
N GLY A 99 19.92 -1.96 14.49
CA GLY A 99 20.45 -0.77 13.83
C GLY A 99 20.75 -0.96 12.34
N CYS A 100 20.41 -2.11 11.76
CA CYS A 100 20.38 -2.35 10.32
C CYS A 100 18.92 -2.42 9.84
N ARG A 101 18.69 -2.10 8.57
CA ARG A 101 17.38 -2.24 7.91
C ARG A 101 17.54 -3.11 6.68
N TRP A 102 17.02 -4.33 6.74
CA TRP A 102 17.12 -5.30 5.67
C TRP A 102 15.89 -5.28 4.78
N LYS A 103 16.06 -5.44 3.48
CA LYS A 103 14.97 -5.68 2.52
C LYS A 103 15.24 -6.94 1.73
N VAL A 104 14.28 -7.85 1.72
CA VAL A 104 14.29 -8.99 0.79
C VAL A 104 13.25 -8.76 -0.28
N ILE A 105 13.58 -9.20 -1.49
CA ILE A 105 12.66 -9.20 -2.61
C ILE A 105 12.76 -10.56 -3.32
N SER A 106 11.65 -11.28 -3.39
CA SER A 106 11.53 -12.64 -3.93
C SER A 106 10.58 -12.66 -5.12
N GLY A 107 11.05 -13.17 -6.26
CA GLY A 107 10.30 -13.24 -7.51
C GLY A 107 10.85 -12.35 -8.61
N HIS A 108 10.07 -12.18 -9.68
CA HIS A 108 10.44 -11.45 -10.89
C HIS A 108 9.74 -10.08 -10.91
N TYR A 109 10.42 -9.00 -11.28
CA TYR A 109 9.87 -7.62 -11.23
C TYR A 109 9.32 -7.14 -12.58
N GLY A 110 9.43 -7.99 -13.61
CA GLY A 110 9.03 -7.62 -14.95
C GLY A 110 10.19 -7.07 -15.78
N LEU A 111 9.84 -6.34 -16.84
CA LEU A 111 10.81 -5.71 -17.75
C LEU A 111 11.53 -4.50 -17.11
N TYR A 112 10.99 -3.98 -16.01
CA TYR A 112 11.56 -2.85 -15.28
C TYR A 112 12.25 -3.36 -14.01
N ASP A 113 13.55 -3.09 -13.89
CA ASP A 113 14.37 -3.51 -12.75
C ASP A 113 14.32 -2.54 -11.55
N GLY A 114 13.47 -1.50 -11.64
CA GLY A 114 13.34 -0.44 -10.64
C GLY A 114 14.31 0.74 -10.82
N TYR A 115 15.30 0.64 -11.70
CA TYR A 115 16.27 1.70 -12.02
C TYR A 115 16.00 2.41 -13.34
N TRP A 116 15.18 1.80 -14.20
CA TRP A 116 14.68 2.45 -15.40
C TRP A 116 13.58 3.47 -15.06
N GLY A 117 13.95 4.76 -15.08
CA GLY A 117 12.99 5.84 -15.29
C GLY A 117 12.69 5.98 -16.79
N LEU A 118 11.45 6.31 -17.16
CA LEU A 118 11.09 6.65 -18.54
C LEU A 118 11.79 7.96 -18.95
N GLY A 119 13.06 7.85 -19.33
CA GLY A 119 13.88 8.98 -19.76
C GLY A 119 13.26 9.69 -20.96
N SER A 120 13.06 11.01 -20.82
CA SER A 120 12.84 12.02 -21.87
C SER A 120 11.58 11.97 -22.74
N ALA A 121 10.93 10.82 -22.95
CA ALA A 121 9.82 10.76 -23.91
C ALA A 121 8.50 11.36 -23.39
N TYR A 122 8.27 11.34 -22.06
CA TYR A 122 7.03 11.84 -21.44
C TYR A 122 7.24 12.97 -20.42
N HIS A 123 8.48 13.25 -20.01
CA HIS A 123 8.83 14.36 -19.12
C HIS A 123 9.81 15.31 -19.82
N PRO A 124 9.33 16.23 -20.69
CA PRO A 124 10.19 17.15 -21.44
C PRO A 124 10.93 18.19 -20.57
N TYR A 125 10.63 18.25 -19.27
CA TYR A 125 11.27 19.17 -18.32
C TYR A 125 12.33 18.51 -17.44
N GLU A 126 12.48 17.18 -17.49
CA GLU A 126 13.51 16.46 -16.75
C GLU A 126 14.69 16.18 -17.70
N GLY A 127 15.40 17.25 -18.04
CA GLY A 127 16.65 17.15 -18.79
C GLY A 127 17.61 16.20 -18.11
N ASN A 128 18.08 15.19 -18.85
CA ASN A 128 19.18 14.30 -18.47
C ASN A 128 19.02 13.53 -17.14
N LEU A 129 17.82 13.01 -16.83
CA LEU A 129 17.75 11.75 -16.09
C LEU A 129 18.12 10.61 -17.05
N VAL A 130 19.39 10.60 -17.49
CA VAL A 130 19.98 9.42 -18.11
C VAL A 130 19.81 8.32 -17.06
N ALA A 131 19.00 7.31 -17.37
CA ALA A 131 19.19 5.99 -16.81
C ALA A 131 20.65 5.64 -17.12
N GLN A 132 21.54 5.96 -16.18
CA GLN A 132 22.94 5.59 -16.30
C GLN A 132 22.90 4.08 -16.40
N SER A 133 23.30 3.60 -17.57
CA SER A 133 23.27 2.21 -17.96
C SER A 133 23.81 1.34 -16.82
N ALA A 134 23.32 0.10 -16.75
CA ALA A 134 23.81 -0.93 -15.82
C ALA A 134 25.36 -1.01 -15.78
N ASP A 135 26.04 -0.60 -16.84
CA ASP A 135 27.50 -0.50 -16.97
C ASP A 135 28.19 0.54 -16.07
N GLN A 136 27.47 1.52 -15.50
CA GLN A 136 28.09 2.66 -14.79
C GLN A 136 28.10 2.51 -13.26
N TYR A 137 27.51 1.44 -12.73
CA TYR A 137 27.55 1.16 -11.30
C TYR A 137 28.39 -0.08 -11.02
N PRO A 138 29.47 0.02 -10.23
CA PRO A 138 30.23 -1.15 -9.83
C PRO A 138 29.32 -2.03 -8.98
N SER A 139 28.74 -3.06 -9.60
CA SER A 139 27.92 -4.08 -8.96
C SER A 139 28.72 -4.74 -7.85
N CYS A 140 28.23 -4.72 -6.62
CA CYS A 140 28.71 -5.67 -5.61
C CYS A 140 28.39 -7.08 -6.16
N THR A 141 29.43 -7.74 -6.64
CA THR A 141 29.42 -8.76 -7.70
C THR A 141 28.53 -9.98 -7.41
N ALA A 142 27.36 -10.03 -8.04
CA ALA A 142 26.71 -11.23 -8.58
C ALA A 142 25.60 -10.77 -9.55
N GLU A 143 25.81 -11.12 -10.83
CA GLU A 143 25.01 -10.92 -12.04
C GLU A 143 23.59 -10.34 -11.87
N HIS A 144 23.35 -9.21 -12.55
CA HIS A 144 22.02 -8.62 -12.75
C HIS A 144 21.07 -9.49 -13.59
N GLU A 145 21.52 -10.66 -14.04
CA GLU A 145 20.77 -11.51 -14.96
C GLU A 145 19.92 -12.52 -14.19
N ASN A 146 18.60 -12.31 -14.26
CA ASN A 146 17.58 -13.30 -13.92
C ASN A 146 17.57 -13.83 -12.46
N VAL A 147 18.10 -13.05 -11.52
CA VAL A 147 18.06 -13.42 -10.10
C VAL A 147 16.63 -13.22 -9.58
N THR A 148 16.04 -14.25 -8.99
CA THR A 148 14.71 -14.18 -8.35
C THR A 148 14.79 -13.74 -6.90
N LEU A 149 15.98 -13.71 -6.30
CA LEU A 149 16.20 -13.38 -4.89
C LEU A 149 17.15 -12.20 -4.74
N ARG A 150 16.68 -11.15 -4.06
CA ARG A 150 17.47 -9.95 -3.75
C ARG A 150 17.44 -9.69 -2.25
N LEU A 151 18.57 -9.28 -1.70
CA LEU A 151 18.71 -8.85 -0.31
C LEU A 151 19.52 -7.56 -0.27
N TYR A 152 19.03 -6.55 0.45
CA TYR A 152 19.68 -5.25 0.61
C TYR A 152 19.72 -4.82 2.07
N GLU A 153 20.73 -4.04 2.43
CA GLU A 153 20.79 -3.34 3.71
C GLU A 153 20.59 -1.83 3.42
N LEU A 154 19.43 -1.30 3.78
CA LEU A 154 18.93 0.00 3.34
C LEU A 154 19.60 1.20 4.02
N PHE A 155 20.31 1.01 5.14
CA PHE A 155 21.02 2.14 5.76
C PHE A 155 22.39 2.39 5.14
N SER A 156 23.10 1.33 4.77
CA SER A 156 24.39 1.37 4.08
C SER A 156 24.24 1.46 2.57
N ASP A 157 23.18 0.90 2.00
CA ASP A 157 22.82 0.98 0.58
C ASP A 157 21.33 1.35 0.40
N PRO A 158 20.96 2.62 0.67
CA PRO A 158 19.59 3.10 0.46
C PRO A 158 19.16 3.09 -1.00
N SER A 159 20.11 2.94 -1.93
CA SER A 159 19.85 2.85 -3.36
C SER A 159 19.68 1.44 -3.88
N GLU A 160 19.79 0.41 -3.03
CA GLU A 160 19.59 -1.01 -3.38
C GLU A 160 20.50 -1.52 -4.52
N ARG A 161 21.69 -0.92 -4.66
CA ARG A 161 22.63 -1.20 -5.77
C ARG A 161 23.45 -2.47 -5.54
N CYS A 162 23.54 -2.96 -4.30
CA CYS A 162 24.38 -4.07 -3.91
C CYS A 162 23.53 -5.23 -3.37
N ASN A 163 23.27 -6.21 -4.23
CA ASN A 163 22.57 -7.43 -3.83
C ASN A 163 23.46 -8.29 -2.93
N LEU A 164 23.07 -8.43 -1.67
CA LEU A 164 23.78 -9.19 -0.63
C LEU A 164 23.30 -10.64 -0.52
N ALA A 165 22.39 -11.11 -1.38
CA ALA A 165 21.78 -12.45 -1.25
C ALA A 165 22.81 -13.59 -1.18
N HIS A 166 23.90 -13.52 -1.95
CA HIS A 166 24.97 -14.53 -1.92
C HIS A 166 25.94 -14.32 -0.75
N ALA A 167 26.19 -13.06 -0.37
CA ALA A 167 27.12 -12.72 0.71
C ALA A 167 26.54 -12.99 2.10
N GLU A 168 25.20 -12.93 2.24
CA GLU A 168 24.47 -13.02 3.51
C GLU A 168 23.39 -14.12 3.46
N PRO A 169 23.75 -15.39 3.22
CA PRO A 169 22.79 -16.47 2.98
C PRO A 169 21.91 -16.79 4.19
N GLU A 170 22.44 -16.67 5.41
CA GLU A 170 21.67 -16.88 6.63
C GLU A 170 20.61 -15.79 6.84
N ARG A 171 20.97 -14.54 6.56
CA ARG A 171 20.05 -13.39 6.61
C ARG A 171 18.96 -13.53 5.57
N LEU A 172 19.32 -13.92 4.35
CA LEU A 172 18.37 -14.20 3.28
C LEU A 172 17.38 -15.29 3.70
N ALA A 173 17.86 -16.41 4.24
CA ALA A 173 17.02 -17.51 4.69
C ALA A 173 16.06 -17.09 5.82
N ASP A 174 16.52 -16.27 6.77
CA ASP A 174 15.66 -15.73 7.83
C ASP A 174 14.57 -14.81 7.27
N MET A 175 14.94 -13.86 6.42
CA MET A 175 14.01 -12.93 5.76
C MET A 175 12.97 -13.66 4.90
N LEU A 176 13.38 -14.69 4.16
CA LEU A 176 12.46 -15.53 3.38
C LEU A 176 11.50 -16.31 4.28
N ARG A 177 11.95 -16.83 5.41
CA ARG A 177 11.08 -17.50 6.38
C ARG A 177 10.00 -16.56 6.91
N ARG A 178 10.35 -15.30 7.20
CA ARG A 178 9.40 -14.26 7.61
C ARG A 178 8.41 -13.93 6.49
N LEU A 179 8.91 -13.78 5.26
CA LEU A 179 8.07 -13.51 4.10
C LEU A 179 7.04 -14.63 3.87
N THR A 180 7.45 -15.89 3.95
CA THR A 180 6.55 -17.05 3.85
C THR A 180 5.48 -17.06 4.95
N ALA A 181 5.78 -16.57 6.16
CA ALA A 181 4.78 -16.45 7.22
C ALA A 181 3.69 -15.43 6.88
N TYR A 182 4.03 -14.32 6.22
CA TYR A 182 3.05 -13.36 5.70
C TYR A 182 2.23 -13.94 4.53
N GLU A 183 2.90 -14.68 3.64
CA GLU A 183 2.24 -15.36 2.53
C GLU A 183 1.20 -16.38 3.03
N ALA A 184 1.42 -17.03 4.17
CA ALA A 184 0.48 -17.98 4.76
C ALA A 184 -0.85 -17.35 5.23
N ILE A 185 -0.87 -16.06 5.52
CA ILE A 185 -2.08 -15.31 5.93
C ILE A 185 -2.62 -14.41 4.82
N TYR A 186 -1.97 -14.42 3.65
CA TYR A 186 -2.37 -13.64 2.49
C TYR A 186 -3.80 -13.96 2.06
N ARG A 187 -4.53 -12.90 1.70
CA ARG A 187 -5.83 -13.03 1.04
C ARG A 187 -5.63 -12.69 -0.43
N PRO A 188 -6.09 -13.54 -1.37
CA PRO A 188 -6.02 -13.23 -2.78
C PRO A 188 -6.73 -11.90 -3.06
N PRO A 189 -6.24 -11.11 -4.02
CA PRO A 189 -6.89 -9.87 -4.37
C PRO A 189 -8.31 -10.19 -4.81
N GLN A 190 -9.25 -9.29 -4.51
CA GLN A 190 -10.58 -9.42 -5.06
C GLN A 190 -10.46 -9.33 -6.58
N GLU A 191 -10.88 -10.39 -7.28
CA GLU A 191 -10.97 -10.40 -8.73
C GLU A 191 -11.95 -9.31 -9.17
N ASN A 192 -11.39 -8.18 -9.61
CA ASN A 192 -12.11 -7.05 -10.17
C ASN A 192 -11.88 -6.93 -11.69
N SER A 193 -10.94 -7.71 -12.21
CA SER A 193 -10.70 -7.91 -13.63
C SER A 193 -11.86 -8.69 -14.22
N LEU A 194 -12.79 -7.95 -14.79
CA LEU A 194 -13.63 -8.50 -15.84
C LEU A 194 -12.66 -8.94 -16.94
N GLY A 195 -12.40 -10.24 -17.06
CA GLY A 195 -11.72 -10.78 -18.23
C GLY A 195 -12.38 -10.23 -19.50
N ALA A 196 -11.68 -10.17 -20.64
CA ALA A 196 -12.21 -9.55 -21.87
C ALA A 196 -13.62 -10.06 -22.28
N GLN A 197 -14.02 -11.25 -21.82
CA GLN A 197 -15.35 -11.83 -22.03
C GLN A 197 -16.42 -11.44 -20.99
N GLU A 198 -16.06 -10.81 -19.87
CA GLU A 198 -16.97 -10.44 -18.78
C GLU A 198 -17.38 -8.96 -18.77
N TRP A 199 -16.84 -8.12 -19.65
CA TRP A 199 -17.35 -6.75 -19.87
C TRP A 199 -18.84 -6.76 -20.25
N SER A 200 -19.32 -7.85 -20.84
CA SER A 200 -20.74 -8.10 -21.11
C SER A 200 -21.57 -8.51 -19.89
N ARG A 201 -20.96 -8.82 -18.73
CA ARG A 201 -21.72 -9.17 -17.50
C ARG A 201 -22.40 -7.96 -16.87
N TYR A 202 -21.80 -6.77 -16.97
CA TYR A 202 -22.35 -5.56 -16.36
C TYR A 202 -22.38 -4.37 -17.33
N PRO A 203 -23.11 -4.46 -18.46
CA PRO A 203 -23.20 -3.35 -19.42
C PRO A 203 -23.78 -2.07 -18.79
N ALA A 204 -24.52 -2.21 -17.69
CA ALA A 204 -25.04 -1.11 -16.88
C ALA A 204 -23.93 -0.30 -16.17
N SER A 205 -22.72 -0.85 -15.96
CA SER A 205 -21.61 -0.11 -15.33
C SER A 205 -20.95 0.90 -16.27
N LEU A 206 -21.14 0.74 -17.58
CA LEU A 206 -20.50 1.57 -18.58
C LEU A 206 -21.05 3.00 -18.51
N PRO A 207 -20.21 4.04 -18.66
CA PRO A 207 -20.68 5.43 -18.68
C PRO A 207 -21.75 5.68 -19.75
N LYS A 208 -21.70 4.95 -20.87
CA LYS A 208 -22.71 5.03 -21.92
C LYS A 208 -24.12 4.64 -21.43
N ALA A 209 -24.23 3.76 -20.45
CA ALA A 209 -25.49 3.41 -19.81
C ALA A 209 -25.93 4.43 -18.73
N ASN A 210 -25.06 5.40 -18.40
CA ASN A 210 -25.21 6.36 -17.32
C ASN A 210 -24.93 7.81 -17.79
N ASN A 211 -25.47 8.19 -18.95
CA ASN A 211 -25.36 9.54 -19.52
C ASN A 211 -23.92 10.08 -19.67
N GLY A 212 -22.96 9.19 -19.93
CA GLY A 212 -21.55 9.54 -20.10
C GLY A 212 -20.75 9.68 -18.80
N VAL A 213 -21.32 9.32 -17.65
CA VAL A 213 -20.68 9.45 -16.34
C VAL A 213 -20.53 8.08 -15.67
N TRP A 214 -19.44 7.85 -14.94
CA TRP A 214 -19.34 6.70 -14.04
C TRP A 214 -20.27 6.92 -12.85
N ALA A 215 -21.29 6.09 -12.70
CA ALA A 215 -22.29 6.20 -11.63
C ALA A 215 -22.63 4.80 -11.09
N PRO A 216 -23.07 4.65 -9.83
CA PRO A 216 -23.54 3.37 -9.31
C PRO A 216 -24.62 2.76 -10.21
N TRP A 217 -24.45 1.50 -10.60
CA TRP A 217 -25.31 0.81 -11.58
C TRP A 217 -26.03 -0.42 -11.01
N LEU A 218 -25.67 -0.85 -9.80
CA LEU A 218 -26.41 -1.87 -9.07
C LEU A 218 -27.55 -1.20 -8.32
N ASN A 219 -28.77 -1.70 -8.47
CA ASN A 219 -29.90 -1.28 -7.67
C ASN A 219 -29.62 -1.64 -6.21
N PHE A 220 -29.07 -0.69 -5.47
CA PHE A 220 -28.91 -0.80 -4.03
C PHE A 220 -30.27 -0.48 -3.40
N SER A 221 -31.13 -1.48 -3.28
CA SER A 221 -32.21 -1.40 -2.30
C SER A 221 -31.53 -1.49 -0.93
N TRP A 222 -31.37 -0.36 -0.25
CA TRP A 222 -31.12 -0.39 1.18
C TRP A 222 -32.17 -1.31 1.79
N PRO A 223 -31.81 -2.33 2.59
CA PRO A 223 -32.81 -2.96 3.42
C PRO A 223 -33.42 -1.81 4.23
N THR A 224 -34.70 -1.55 4.01
CA THR A 224 -35.49 -0.73 4.92
C THR A 224 -35.66 -1.57 6.18
N GLU A 225 -34.56 -1.77 6.92
CA GLU A 225 -34.63 -2.06 8.34
C GLU A 225 -35.54 -0.97 8.91
N PRO A 226 -36.68 -1.32 9.53
CA PRO A 226 -37.55 -0.33 10.11
C PRO A 226 -36.70 0.48 11.08
N CYS A 227 -36.61 1.80 10.86
CA CYS A 227 -36.07 2.72 11.85
C CYS A 227 -36.57 2.28 13.21
N LEU A 228 -35.65 1.94 14.12
CA LEU A 228 -35.96 1.53 15.49
C LEU A 228 -37.05 2.45 16.04
N THR A 229 -38.30 1.98 16.03
CA THR A 229 -39.44 2.65 16.65
C THR A 229 -39.31 2.42 18.15
N GLY A 230 -38.40 3.18 18.75
CA GLY A 230 -38.05 3.01 20.16
C GLY A 230 -37.31 4.18 20.78
N VAL A 231 -37.06 5.28 20.05
CA VAL A 231 -36.58 6.52 20.66
C VAL A 231 -37.74 7.50 20.71
N THR A 232 -38.33 7.61 21.90
CA THR A 232 -39.28 8.64 22.28
C THR A 232 -38.71 10.03 21.98
N THR A 233 -39.34 10.72 21.02
CA THR A 233 -39.51 12.16 20.90
C THR A 233 -38.47 13.06 21.59
N ALA A 234 -37.49 13.52 20.82
CA ALA A 234 -37.05 14.90 20.88
C ALA A 234 -37.33 15.52 19.50
N VAL A 235 -38.39 16.32 19.43
CA VAL A 235 -38.87 17.01 18.23
C VAL A 235 -37.83 18.04 17.80
N MET A 236 -37.17 17.82 16.68
CA MET A 236 -36.53 18.89 15.91
C MET A 236 -37.44 19.19 14.72
N HIS A 237 -38.20 20.28 14.83
CA HIS A 237 -38.98 20.83 13.73
C HIS A 237 -38.04 21.20 12.58
N CYS A 238 -38.16 20.51 11.45
CA CYS A 238 -37.69 21.02 10.17
C CYS A 238 -38.90 21.17 9.25
N SER A 239 -39.29 22.42 9.03
CA SER A 239 -40.41 22.85 8.22
C SER A 239 -40.23 22.44 6.75
N GLN A 240 -41.35 22.00 6.18
CA GLN A 240 -41.62 21.72 4.77
C GLN A 240 -41.02 22.75 3.80
N VAL A 241 -40.55 22.31 2.62
CA VAL A 241 -41.08 22.66 1.30
C VAL A 241 -40.55 21.65 0.26
N PHE A 242 -41.39 20.74 -0.22
CA PHE A 242 -41.27 20.23 -1.60
C PHE A 242 -42.66 20.13 -2.20
N THR A 243 -42.95 21.08 -3.08
CA THR A 243 -44.12 21.16 -3.93
C THR A 243 -44.15 19.99 -4.92
N GLN A 244 -45.22 19.18 -4.88
CA GLN A 244 -45.61 18.30 -5.99
C GLN A 244 -45.99 19.13 -7.22
N PRO A 245 -45.75 18.65 -8.45
CA PRO A 245 -46.56 19.01 -9.60
C PRO A 245 -47.64 17.96 -9.88
N CYS A 246 -48.80 18.48 -10.28
CA CYS A 246 -50.04 17.79 -10.58
C CYS A 246 -50.00 16.81 -11.76
N ALA A 247 -50.97 15.91 -11.75
CA ALA A 247 -51.36 14.97 -12.79
C ALA A 247 -51.86 15.63 -14.09
N HIS A 248 -51.70 14.94 -15.23
CA HIS A 248 -52.78 14.40 -16.10
C HIS A 248 -52.27 14.07 -17.52
N CYS A 249 -52.37 12.80 -17.92
CA CYS A 249 -53.22 12.27 -18.99
C CYS A 249 -53.07 10.74 -19.03
#